data_AF-A0A940TJ59-F1
#
_entry.id   AF-A0A940TJ59-F1
#
_cell.length_a   1.000
_cell.length_b   1.000
_cell.length_c   1.000
_cell.angle_alpha   90.00
_cell.angle_beta   90.00
_cell.angle_gamma   90.00
#
_symmetry.space_group_name_H-M   'P 1'
#
loop_
_entity.id
_entity.type
_entity.pdbx_description
1 polymer ?
#
loop_
_entity_poly.entity_id
_entity_poly.type
_entity_poly.pdbx_seq_one_letter_code
_entity_poly.pdbx_strand_id
1 'polypeptide(L)'
;NSFFYCTDIITTILFVIDYIFRFITADYRLGQKGILPFVKHPFTPWAIIDLISILPGLTLLNHGFKLFRMFRMFRIFRTLRIFKTLKYSRNIIIIIDVIKRSKDALLAVCTLAVGYILISALIIFNVEGESFESFFDAIYWATVSLTTVGYGDIYPVTKTGRIITMISSILGIAIVALPAGIITAGYMDVINSAKKEKEKDDE
;
A
#
# COMPACT_ATOMS: atom_id res chain seq x y z
N ASN A 1 26.02 -20.90 -1.71
CA ASN A 1 25.36 -21.84 -2.64
C ASN A 1 25.51 -21.38 -4.08
N SER A 2 26.26 -22.14 -4.86
CA SER A 2 26.49 -21.87 -6.30
C SER A 2 25.20 -21.85 -7.12
N PHE A 3 24.19 -22.61 -6.69
CA PHE A 3 22.85 -22.60 -7.30
C PHE A 3 22.18 -21.21 -7.27
N PHE A 4 22.08 -20.59 -6.08
CA PHE A 4 21.48 -19.26 -5.92
C PHE A 4 22.22 -18.17 -6.71
N TYR A 5 23.54 -18.29 -6.82
CA TYR A 5 24.36 -17.38 -7.59
C TYR A 5 24.09 -17.49 -9.11
N CYS A 6 23.98 -18.73 -9.61
CA CYS A 6 23.68 -18.98 -11.01
C CYS A 6 22.28 -18.48 -11.39
N THR A 7 21.27 -18.74 -10.55
CA THR A 7 19.90 -18.24 -10.76
C THR A 7 19.83 -16.71 -10.72
N ASP A 8 20.61 -16.07 -9.85
CA ASP A 8 20.66 -14.60 -9.77
C ASP A 8 21.23 -13.97 -11.05
N ILE A 9 22.29 -14.56 -11.61
CA ILE A 9 22.90 -14.07 -12.85
C ILE A 9 21.95 -14.25 -14.03
N ILE A 10 21.39 -15.45 -14.19
CA ILE A 10 20.48 -15.76 -15.30
C ILE A 10 19.26 -14.83 -15.25
N THR A 11 18.64 -14.67 -14.08
CA THR A 11 17.48 -13.78 -13.94
C THR A 11 17.85 -12.32 -14.18
N THR A 12 19.03 -11.85 -13.71
CA THR A 12 19.49 -10.48 -13.96
C THR A 12 19.65 -10.21 -15.45
N ILE A 13 20.28 -11.12 -16.19
CA ILE A 13 20.46 -10.99 -17.64
C ILE A 13 19.10 -10.93 -18.34
N LEU A 14 18.17 -11.82 -17.99
CA LEU A 14 16.82 -11.81 -18.56
C LEU A 14 16.09 -10.48 -18.28
N PHE A 15 16.24 -9.90 -17.09
CA PHE A 15 15.62 -8.61 -16.76
C PHE A 15 16.25 -7.42 -17.49
N VAL A 16 17.57 -7.43 -17.68
CA VAL A 16 18.26 -6.41 -18.48
C VAL A 16 17.73 -6.46 -19.92
N ILE A 17 17.62 -7.66 -20.49
CA ILE A 17 17.08 -7.86 -21.84
C ILE A 17 15.62 -7.39 -21.93
N ASP A 18 14.76 -7.78 -20.98
CA ASP A 18 13.35 -7.32 -20.91
C ASP A 18 13.24 -5.78 -20.79
N TYR A 19 14.11 -5.14 -20.01
CA TYR A 19 14.15 -3.69 -19.89
C TYR A 19 14.58 -3.01 -21.19
N ILE A 20 15.60 -3.54 -21.87
CA ILE A 20 16.06 -3.02 -23.16
C ILE A 20 14.95 -3.14 -24.22
N PHE A 21 14.26 -4.28 -24.29
CA PHE A 21 13.13 -4.43 -25.22
C PHE A 21 11.99 -3.46 -24.94
N ARG A 22 11.69 -3.17 -23.66
CA ARG A 22 10.68 -2.14 -23.28
C ARG A 22 11.12 -0.73 -23.62
N PHE A 23 12.42 -0.45 -23.50
CA PHE A 23 12.99 0.85 -23.85
C PHE A 23 12.92 1.08 -25.36
N ILE A 24 13.25 0.07 -26.17
CA ILE A 24 13.15 0.12 -27.64
C ILE A 24 11.69 0.26 -28.10
N THR A 25 10.74 -0.37 -27.40
CA THR A 25 9.30 -0.29 -27.70
C THR A 25 8.58 0.90 -27.01
N ALA A 26 9.33 1.85 -26.44
CA ALA A 26 8.76 2.98 -25.71
C ALA A 26 7.83 3.87 -26.57
N ASP A 27 8.15 4.03 -27.85
CA ASP A 27 7.37 4.82 -28.81
C ASP A 27 5.94 4.30 -28.98
N TYR A 28 5.80 2.98 -29.16
CA TYR A 28 4.50 2.32 -29.27
C TYR A 28 3.71 2.38 -27.96
N ARG A 29 4.41 2.41 -26.82
CA ARG A 29 3.78 2.32 -25.49
C ARG A 29 3.28 3.67 -24.97
N LEU A 30 3.95 4.76 -25.34
CA LEU A 30 3.59 6.12 -24.95
C LEU A 30 2.72 6.81 -26.01
N GLY A 31 2.54 6.21 -27.19
CA GLY A 31 1.69 6.77 -28.26
C GLY A 31 2.23 8.09 -28.84
N GLN A 32 3.51 8.38 -28.61
CA GLN A 32 4.18 9.62 -29.01
C GLN A 32 5.27 9.26 -30.03
N LYS A 33 5.36 10.01 -31.13
CA LYS A 33 6.41 9.84 -32.15
C LYS A 33 7.57 10.80 -31.86
N GLY A 34 8.82 10.32 -31.90
CA GLY A 34 10.02 11.15 -31.76
C GLY A 34 11.00 10.64 -30.70
N ILE A 35 11.95 11.49 -30.26
CA ILE A 35 13.00 11.13 -29.28
C ILE A 35 12.50 11.30 -27.83
N LEU A 36 11.48 12.13 -27.63
CA LEU A 36 10.83 12.41 -26.34
C LEU A 36 10.36 11.16 -25.54
N PRO A 37 9.78 10.12 -26.16
CA PRO A 37 9.35 8.90 -25.46
C PRO A 37 10.55 8.15 -24.84
N PHE A 38 11.68 8.08 -25.53
CA PHE A 38 12.91 7.45 -25.03
C PHE A 38 13.48 8.18 -23.82
N VAL A 39 13.39 9.51 -23.78
CA VAL A 39 13.87 10.30 -22.62
C VAL A 39 12.87 10.21 -21.46
N LYS A 40 11.57 10.16 -21.74
CA LYS A 40 10.52 10.12 -20.71
C LYS A 40 10.35 8.74 -20.09
N HIS A 41 10.61 7.67 -20.86
CA HIS A 41 10.39 6.28 -20.42
C HIS A 41 11.11 5.92 -19.11
N PRO A 42 12.42 6.19 -18.92
CA PRO A 42 13.14 5.88 -17.69
C PRO A 42 12.56 6.55 -16.44
N PHE A 43 11.91 7.70 -16.58
CA PHE A 43 11.28 8.44 -15.48
C PHE A 43 9.84 8.01 -15.19
N THR A 44 9.29 7.05 -15.93
CA THR A 44 7.99 6.48 -15.58
C THR A 44 8.11 5.62 -14.32
N PRO A 45 7.13 5.65 -13.39
CA PRO A 45 7.20 4.91 -12.13
C PRO A 45 7.56 3.42 -12.30
N TRP A 46 7.09 2.82 -13.38
CA TRP A 46 7.34 1.41 -13.70
C TRP A 46 8.75 1.14 -14.22
N ALA A 47 9.28 2.02 -15.07
CA ALA A 47 10.66 1.91 -15.54
C ALA A 47 11.67 2.15 -14.42
N ILE A 48 11.33 3.03 -13.47
CA ILE A 48 12.11 3.25 -12.24
C ILE A 48 12.18 1.96 -11.41
N ILE A 49 11.06 1.27 -11.20
CA ILE A 49 11.02 -0.02 -10.48
C ILE A 49 11.85 -1.08 -11.21
N ASP A 50 11.74 -1.18 -12.54
CA ASP A 50 12.52 -2.12 -13.34
C ASP A 50 14.04 -1.81 -13.24
N LEU A 51 14.43 -0.52 -13.33
CA LEU A 51 15.83 -0.08 -13.22
C LEU A 51 16.43 -0.37 -11.83
N ILE A 52 15.68 -0.04 -10.77
CA ILE A 52 16.06 -0.30 -9.37
C ILE A 52 16.18 -1.82 -9.12
N SER A 53 15.38 -2.64 -9.79
CA SER A 53 15.41 -4.11 -9.67
C SER A 53 16.60 -4.78 -10.37
N ILE A 54 17.22 -4.09 -11.35
CA ILE A 54 18.39 -4.55 -12.11
C ILE A 54 19.70 -4.15 -11.41
N LEU A 55 19.72 -2.98 -10.76
CA LEU A 55 20.89 -2.39 -10.11
C LEU A 55 21.69 -3.37 -9.21
N PRO A 56 21.05 -4.18 -8.34
CA PRO A 56 21.78 -5.10 -7.47
C PRO A 56 22.50 -6.22 -8.25
N GLY A 57 21.95 -6.63 -9.39
CA GLY A 57 22.49 -7.70 -10.23
C GLY A 57 23.71 -7.29 -11.04
N LEU A 58 23.84 -6.00 -11.37
CA LEU A 58 25.00 -5.46 -12.10
C LEU A 58 26.31 -5.56 -11.29
N THR A 59 26.20 -5.52 -9.95
CA THR A 59 27.35 -5.67 -9.05
C THR A 59 27.99 -7.07 -9.08
N LEU A 60 27.25 -8.08 -9.55
CA LEU A 60 27.70 -9.47 -9.67
C LEU A 60 28.42 -9.73 -11.00
N LEU A 61 28.18 -8.91 -12.02
CA LEU A 61 28.73 -9.09 -13.36
C LEU A 61 30.15 -8.54 -13.51
N ASN A 62 30.56 -7.55 -12.69
CA ASN A 62 31.90 -6.98 -12.80
C ASN A 62 32.47 -6.54 -11.44
N HIS A 63 33.58 -7.15 -11.02
CA HIS A 63 34.25 -6.92 -9.74
C HIS A 63 34.90 -5.52 -9.61
N GLY A 64 35.05 -4.77 -10.71
CA GLY A 64 35.68 -3.44 -10.75
C GLY A 64 34.84 -2.30 -10.14
N PHE A 65 33.53 -2.49 -9.97
CA PHE A 65 32.60 -1.48 -9.46
C PHE A 65 32.60 -1.43 -7.92
N LYS A 66 33.74 -1.07 -7.32
CA LYS A 66 33.96 -1.03 -5.85
C LYS A 66 32.98 -0.08 -5.11
N LEU A 67 32.53 1.01 -5.75
CA LEU A 67 31.52 1.93 -5.22
C LEU A 67 30.16 1.25 -4.98
N PHE A 68 29.82 0.22 -5.75
CA PHE A 68 28.54 -0.46 -5.61
C PHE A 68 28.51 -1.46 -4.43
N ARG A 69 29.63 -1.67 -3.72
CA ARG A 69 29.67 -2.54 -2.53
C ARG A 69 28.81 -2.02 -1.38
N MET A 70 28.63 -0.69 -1.30
CA MET A 70 27.76 -0.04 -0.32
C MET A 70 26.27 -0.33 -0.60
N PHE A 71 25.94 -0.76 -1.83
CA PHE A 71 24.60 -1.16 -2.23
C PHE A 71 24.22 -2.56 -1.75
N ARG A 72 24.91 -3.14 -0.76
CA ARG A 72 24.54 -4.45 -0.18
C ARG A 72 23.10 -4.48 0.37
N MET A 73 22.62 -3.34 0.90
CA MET A 73 21.22 -3.16 1.32
C MET A 73 20.24 -3.18 0.13
N PHE A 74 20.71 -2.92 -1.09
CA PHE A 74 19.88 -2.90 -2.29
C PHE A 74 19.39 -4.29 -2.71
N ARG A 75 19.81 -5.37 -2.03
CA ARG A 75 19.20 -6.70 -2.21
C ARG A 75 17.70 -6.70 -1.90
N ILE A 76 17.21 -5.83 -1.01
CA ILE A 76 15.78 -5.67 -0.74
C ILE A 76 15.01 -5.26 -2.01
N PHE A 77 15.67 -4.56 -2.95
CA PHE A 77 15.06 -4.12 -4.19
C PHE A 77 14.77 -5.27 -5.16
N ARG A 78 15.34 -6.47 -4.94
CA ARG A 78 14.90 -7.67 -5.68
C ARG A 78 13.46 -8.04 -5.35
N THR A 79 13.00 -7.77 -4.13
CA THR A 79 11.60 -7.97 -3.74
C THR A 79 10.68 -6.96 -4.42
N LEU A 80 11.21 -5.81 -4.89
CA LEU A 80 10.40 -4.87 -5.66
C LEU A 80 9.85 -5.45 -6.97
N ARG A 81 10.44 -6.55 -7.46
CA ARG A 81 9.92 -7.33 -8.60
C ARG A 81 8.47 -7.78 -8.37
N ILE A 82 8.04 -7.97 -7.12
CA ILE A 82 6.66 -8.36 -6.80
C ILE A 82 5.66 -7.26 -7.20
N PHE A 83 6.07 -5.98 -7.13
CA PHE A 83 5.25 -4.86 -7.60
C PHE A 83 5.01 -4.88 -9.11
N LYS A 84 5.88 -5.56 -9.89
CA LYS A 84 5.68 -5.78 -11.33
C LYS A 84 4.50 -6.71 -11.60
N THR A 85 4.32 -7.75 -10.78
CA THR A 85 3.17 -8.66 -10.86
C THR A 85 1.87 -7.92 -10.56
N LEU A 86 1.90 -6.92 -9.67
CA LEU A 86 0.72 -6.11 -9.33
C LEU A 86 0.16 -5.33 -10.54
N LYS A 87 1.01 -4.95 -11.50
CA LYS A 87 0.64 -4.21 -12.72
C LYS A 87 -0.21 -5.03 -13.70
N TYR A 88 0.03 -6.34 -13.77
CA TYR A 88 -0.61 -7.21 -14.75
C TYR A 88 -1.81 -7.96 -14.18
N SER A 89 -2.05 -7.86 -12.88
CA SER A 89 -3.22 -8.45 -12.24
C SER A 89 -4.44 -7.57 -12.50
N ARG A 90 -5.37 -8.06 -13.32
CA ARG A 90 -6.69 -7.45 -13.54
C ARG A 90 -7.38 -7.12 -12.21
N ASN A 91 -7.23 -8.00 -11.21
CA ASN A 91 -7.86 -7.83 -9.88
C ASN A 91 -7.31 -6.63 -9.12
N ILE A 92 -6.01 -6.32 -9.24
CA ILE A 92 -5.41 -5.18 -8.56
C ILE A 92 -5.83 -3.87 -9.21
N ILE A 93 -5.93 -3.85 -10.55
CA ILE A 93 -6.44 -2.70 -11.28
C ILE A 93 -7.87 -2.39 -10.82
N ILE A 94 -8.71 -3.42 -10.68
CA ILE A 94 -10.08 -3.28 -10.16
C ILE A 94 -10.06 -2.70 -8.73
N ILE A 95 -9.23 -3.25 -7.82
CA ILE A 95 -9.13 -2.73 -6.44
C ILE A 95 -8.71 -1.25 -6.42
N ILE A 96 -7.72 -0.86 -7.24
CA ILE A 96 -7.28 0.54 -7.33
C ILE A 96 -8.41 1.43 -7.85
N ASP A 97 -9.18 0.95 -8.84
CA ASP A 97 -10.32 1.69 -9.39
C ASP A 97 -11.42 1.88 -8.34
N VAL A 98 -11.72 0.83 -7.57
CA VAL A 98 -12.67 0.87 -6.44
C VAL A 98 -12.23 1.92 -5.41
N ILE A 99 -10.97 1.91 -4.99
CA ILE A 99 -10.45 2.90 -4.02
C ILE A 99 -10.57 4.33 -4.58
N LYS A 100 -10.28 4.54 -5.87
CA LYS A 100 -10.41 5.86 -6.51
C LYS A 100 -11.86 6.33 -6.60
N ARG A 101 -12.78 5.43 -6.94
CA ARG A 101 -14.22 5.73 -7.02
C ARG A 101 -14.81 6.00 -5.64
N SER A 102 -14.37 5.26 -4.63
CA SER A 102 -14.85 5.37 -3.25
C SER A 102 -14.03 6.35 -2.40
N LYS A 103 -13.16 7.16 -3.00
CA LYS A 103 -12.21 8.04 -2.27
C LYS A 103 -12.92 8.98 -1.29
N ASP A 104 -14.04 9.57 -1.68
CA ASP A 104 -14.72 10.60 -0.88
C ASP A 104 -15.40 9.94 0.33
N ALA A 105 -15.97 8.75 0.15
CA ALA A 105 -16.53 7.95 1.22
C ALA A 105 -15.44 7.44 2.19
N LEU A 106 -14.30 6.96 1.66
CA LEU A 106 -13.17 6.55 2.49
C LEU A 106 -12.57 7.72 3.28
N LEU A 107 -12.46 8.91 2.67
CA LEU A 107 -12.01 10.12 3.36
C LEU A 107 -12.98 10.55 4.47
N ALA A 108 -14.29 10.43 4.25
CA ALA A 108 -15.29 10.69 5.29
C ALA A 108 -15.12 9.72 6.48
N VAL A 109 -14.89 8.43 6.22
CA VAL A 109 -14.63 7.43 7.27
C VAL A 109 -13.32 7.72 8.01
N CYS A 110 -12.24 8.08 7.31
CA CYS A 110 -10.99 8.49 7.95
C CYS A 110 -11.19 9.72 8.85
N THR A 111 -11.96 10.71 8.39
CA THR A 111 -12.27 11.91 9.18
C THR A 111 -13.06 11.54 10.44
N LEU A 112 -14.05 10.67 10.30
CA LEU A 112 -14.84 10.14 11.42
C LEU A 112 -13.95 9.39 12.41
N ALA A 113 -13.05 8.52 11.93
CA ALA A 113 -12.10 7.77 12.76
C ALA A 113 -11.16 8.70 13.56
N VAL A 114 -10.60 9.73 12.91
CA VAL A 114 -9.76 10.74 13.58
C VAL A 114 -10.57 11.50 14.63
N GLY A 115 -11.80 11.92 14.29
CA GLY A 115 -12.70 12.58 15.24
C GLY A 115 -13.00 11.71 16.46
N TYR A 116 -13.32 10.43 16.25
CA TYR A 116 -13.55 9.46 17.31
C TYR A 116 -12.31 9.29 18.21
N ILE A 117 -11.11 9.16 17.63
CA ILE A 117 -9.85 9.02 18.38
C ILE A 117 -9.64 10.24 19.27
N LEU A 118 -9.75 11.44 18.71
CA LEU A 118 -9.51 12.68 19.46
C LEU A 118 -10.55 12.87 20.58
N ILE A 119 -11.82 12.61 20.31
CA ILE A 119 -12.89 12.73 21.32
C ILE A 119 -12.70 11.69 22.43
N SER A 120 -12.46 10.42 22.08
CA SER A 120 -12.26 9.34 23.06
C SER A 120 -11.02 9.58 23.91
N ALA A 121 -9.91 10.02 23.29
CA ALA A 121 -8.69 10.40 23.98
C ALA A 121 -8.92 11.57 24.95
N LEU A 122 -9.64 12.61 24.51
CA LEU A 122 -9.92 13.78 25.35
C LEU A 122 -10.76 13.41 26.57
N ILE A 123 -11.80 12.60 26.38
CA ILE A 123 -12.67 12.14 27.46
C ILE A 123 -11.86 11.31 28.45
N ILE A 124 -11.10 10.31 27.97
CA ILE A 124 -10.38 9.40 28.86
C ILE A 124 -9.26 10.12 29.61
N PHE A 125 -8.52 11.01 28.95
CA PHE A 125 -7.44 11.77 29.56
C PHE A 125 -7.94 12.66 30.70
N ASN A 126 -9.15 13.24 30.58
CA ASN A 126 -9.75 14.03 31.66
C ASN A 126 -10.32 13.16 32.80
N VAL A 127 -10.81 11.96 32.50
CA VAL A 127 -11.41 11.06 33.52
C VAL A 127 -10.34 10.26 34.27
N GLU A 128 -9.22 9.96 33.63
CA GLU A 128 -8.16 9.06 34.11
C GLU A 128 -6.82 9.80 34.25
N GLY A 129 -6.84 11.06 34.69
CA GLY A 129 -5.68 11.98 34.64
C GLY A 129 -4.39 11.52 35.32
N GLU A 130 -4.41 10.43 36.10
CA GLU A 130 -3.20 9.78 36.67
C GLU A 130 -2.79 8.49 35.94
N SER A 131 -3.71 7.85 35.20
CA SER A 131 -3.47 6.58 34.48
C SER A 131 -2.83 6.78 33.10
N PHE A 132 -2.88 8.00 32.57
CA PHE A 132 -2.30 8.39 31.29
C PHE A 132 -1.27 9.50 31.51
N GLU A 133 0.01 9.23 31.25
CA GLU A 133 1.10 10.19 31.50
C GLU A 133 1.01 11.43 30.59
N SER A 134 0.51 11.25 29.37
CA SER A 134 0.34 12.33 28.39
C SER A 134 -0.94 12.17 27.57
N PHE A 135 -1.39 13.27 26.96
CA PHE A 135 -2.50 13.21 26.00
C PHE A 135 -2.18 12.33 24.78
N PHE A 136 -0.89 12.20 24.42
CA PHE A 136 -0.46 11.29 23.36
C PHE A 136 -0.71 9.82 23.72
N ASP A 137 -0.59 9.45 24.99
CA ASP A 137 -0.89 8.09 25.45
C ASP A 137 -2.39 7.80 25.35
N ALA A 138 -3.24 8.81 25.62
CA ALA A 138 -4.68 8.70 25.42
C ALA A 138 -5.05 8.57 23.93
N ILE A 139 -4.37 9.29 23.03
CA ILE A 139 -4.51 9.12 21.57
C ILE A 139 -4.07 7.72 21.14
N TYR A 140 -2.92 7.26 21.65
CA TYR A 140 -2.39 5.93 21.36
C TYR A 140 -3.39 4.85 21.79
N TRP A 141 -3.89 4.91 23.02
CA TRP A 141 -4.91 4.00 23.53
C TRP A 141 -6.20 4.04 22.69
N ALA A 142 -6.70 5.24 22.36
CA ALA A 142 -7.92 5.37 21.57
C ALA A 142 -7.74 4.82 20.15
N THR A 143 -6.54 4.95 19.57
CA THR A 143 -6.19 4.40 18.26
C THR A 143 -6.14 2.88 18.30
N VAL A 144 -5.39 2.30 19.23
CA VAL A 144 -5.24 0.84 19.40
C VAL A 144 -6.57 0.17 19.75
N SER A 145 -7.42 0.87 20.50
CA SER A 145 -8.77 0.44 20.84
C SER A 145 -9.73 0.54 19.65
N LEU A 146 -9.70 1.65 18.90
CA LEU A 146 -10.49 1.79 17.67
C LEU A 146 -10.15 0.69 16.67
N THR A 147 -8.86 0.45 16.43
CA THR A 147 -8.40 -0.56 15.47
C THR A 147 -8.54 -1.99 15.98
N THR A 148 -9.13 -2.21 17.17
CA THR A 148 -9.33 -3.51 17.81
C THR A 148 -8.04 -4.31 18.04
N VAL A 149 -6.88 -3.64 18.09
CA VAL A 149 -5.59 -4.28 18.33
C VAL A 149 -5.42 -4.61 19.81
N GLY A 150 -5.74 -3.64 20.68
CA GLY A 150 -5.85 -3.84 22.12
C GLY A 150 -4.63 -4.45 22.80
N TYR A 151 -3.44 -3.84 22.68
CA TYR A 151 -2.21 -4.35 23.31
C TYR A 151 -2.33 -4.54 24.83
N GLY A 152 -3.13 -3.70 25.50
CA GLY A 152 -3.41 -3.81 26.94
C GLY A 152 -2.30 -3.27 27.84
N ASP A 153 -1.34 -2.55 27.27
CA ASP A 153 -0.24 -1.86 27.95
C ASP A 153 -0.70 -0.60 28.69
N ILE A 154 -1.65 0.15 28.12
CA ILE A 154 -2.29 1.31 28.73
C ILE A 154 -3.80 1.11 28.67
N TYR A 155 -4.50 1.33 29.79
CA TYR A 155 -5.95 1.20 29.85
C TYR A 155 -6.56 1.96 31.04
N PRO A 156 -7.80 2.44 30.91
CA PRO A 156 -8.51 3.08 32.02
C PRO A 156 -8.78 2.12 33.18
N VAL A 157 -8.42 2.55 34.39
CA VAL A 157 -8.54 1.74 35.62
C VAL A 157 -9.75 2.11 36.45
N THR A 158 -10.25 3.34 36.35
CA THR A 158 -11.41 3.80 37.12
C THR A 158 -12.71 3.16 36.62
N LYS A 159 -13.71 3.08 37.51
CA LYS A 159 -15.04 2.55 37.15
C LYS A 159 -15.67 3.36 36.01
N THR A 160 -15.56 4.69 36.07
CA THR A 160 -16.10 5.60 35.07
C THR A 160 -15.38 5.44 33.72
N GLY A 161 -14.05 5.39 33.71
CA GLY A 161 -13.27 5.18 32.49
C GLY A 161 -13.56 3.83 31.82
N ARG A 162 -13.78 2.78 32.60
CA ARG A 162 -14.21 1.47 32.08
C ARG A 162 -15.59 1.51 31.41
N ILE A 163 -16.56 2.23 32.01
CA ILE A 163 -17.89 2.40 31.39
C ILE A 163 -17.78 3.14 30.06
N ILE A 164 -17.02 4.24 30.03
CA ILE A 164 -16.77 5.02 28.81
C ILE A 164 -16.11 4.13 27.75
N THR A 165 -15.14 3.31 28.13
CA THR A 165 -14.44 2.39 27.23
C THR A 165 -15.36 1.33 26.64
N MET A 166 -16.30 0.79 27.43
CA MET A 166 -17.29 -0.18 26.92
C MET A 166 -18.17 0.46 25.84
N ILE A 167 -18.65 1.69 26.07
CA ILE A 167 -19.47 2.42 25.08
C ILE A 167 -18.64 2.77 23.85
N SER A 168 -17.43 3.28 24.06
CA SER A 168 -16.46 3.64 23.03
C SER A 168 -16.18 2.43 22.11
N SER A 169 -15.92 1.25 22.68
CA SER A 169 -15.65 0.01 21.93
C SER A 169 -16.78 -0.36 20.96
N ILE A 170 -18.04 -0.20 21.35
CA ILE A 170 -19.19 -0.49 20.47
C ILE A 170 -19.19 0.45 19.26
N LEU A 171 -18.94 1.74 19.50
CA LEU A 171 -18.84 2.74 18.43
C LEU A 171 -17.62 2.47 17.53
N GLY A 172 -16.48 2.09 18.12
CA GLY A 172 -15.26 1.80 17.37
C GLY A 172 -15.43 0.68 16.35
N ILE A 173 -16.09 -0.42 16.73
CA ILE A 173 -16.39 -1.53 15.82
C ILE A 173 -17.25 -1.06 14.63
N ALA A 174 -18.25 -0.20 14.89
CA ALA A 174 -19.10 0.34 13.82
C ALA A 174 -18.27 1.17 12.81
N ILE A 175 -17.31 1.96 13.28
CA ILE A 175 -16.44 2.79 12.42
C ILE A 175 -15.50 1.91 11.58
N VAL A 176 -14.86 0.91 12.19
CA VAL A 176 -13.93 0.01 11.49
C VAL A 176 -14.62 -0.87 10.45
N ALA A 177 -15.91 -1.14 10.60
CA ALA A 177 -16.68 -1.89 9.60
C ALA A 177 -16.91 -1.11 8.29
N LEU A 178 -16.91 0.23 8.34
CA LEU A 178 -17.28 1.07 7.18
C LEU A 178 -16.34 0.94 5.98
N PRO A 179 -15.00 0.97 6.10
CA PRO A 179 -14.10 0.85 4.95
C PRO A 179 -14.28 -0.49 4.23
N ALA A 180 -14.45 -1.59 4.98
CA ALA A 180 -14.68 -2.90 4.40
C ALA A 180 -16.00 -2.95 3.61
N GLY A 181 -17.06 -2.36 4.15
CA GLY A 181 -18.35 -2.24 3.46
C GLY A 181 -18.27 -1.41 2.18
N ILE A 182 -17.61 -0.24 2.23
CA ILE A 182 -17.42 0.65 1.09
C ILE A 182 -16.65 -0.03 -0.04
N ILE A 183 -15.54 -0.71 0.30
CA ILE A 183 -14.72 -1.42 -0.69
C ILE A 183 -15.51 -2.57 -1.32
N THR A 184 -16.27 -3.32 -0.51
CA THR A 184 -17.10 -4.43 -1.00
C THR A 184 -18.18 -3.94 -1.96
N ALA A 185 -18.89 -2.87 -1.60
CA ALA A 185 -19.90 -2.26 -2.46
C ALA A 185 -19.30 -1.79 -3.79
N GLY A 186 -18.18 -1.05 -3.74
CA GLY A 186 -17.51 -0.60 -4.97
C GLY A 186 -17.00 -1.74 -5.84
N TYR A 187 -16.54 -2.84 -5.25
CA TYR A 187 -16.13 -4.02 -6.00
C TYR A 187 -17.32 -4.72 -6.70
N MET A 188 -18.47 -4.81 -6.02
CA MET A 188 -19.71 -5.32 -6.61
C MET A 188 -20.21 -4.45 -7.76
N ASP A 189 -20.12 -3.12 -7.63
CA ASP A 189 -20.50 -2.20 -8.71
C ASP A 189 -19.69 -2.44 -9.98
N VAL A 190 -18.35 -2.60 -9.86
CA VAL A 190 -17.49 -2.86 -11.03
C VAL A 190 -17.84 -4.19 -11.70
N ILE A 191 -18.09 -5.25 -10.92
CA ILE A 191 -18.46 -6.57 -11.48
C ILE A 191 -19.82 -6.50 -12.19
N ASN A 192 -20.79 -5.83 -11.57
CA ASN A 192 -22.13 -5.70 -12.13
C ASN A 192 -22.14 -4.85 -13.40
N SER A 193 -21.35 -3.78 -13.47
CA SER A 193 -21.16 -3.00 -14.69
C SER A 193 -20.55 -3.82 -15.82
N ALA A 194 -19.51 -4.61 -15.52
CA ALA A 194 -18.87 -5.48 -16.52
C ALA A 194 -19.80 -6.59 -17.04
N LYS A 195 -20.78 -7.04 -16.24
CA LYS A 195 -21.79 -8.01 -16.67
C LYS A 195 -22.82 -7.37 -17.61
N LYS A 196 -23.30 -6.17 -17.28
CA LYS A 196 -24.28 -5.43 -18.10
C LYS A 196 -23.73 -5.00 -19.47
N GLU A 197 -22.44 -4.72 -19.57
CA GLU A 197 -21.80 -4.42 -20.87
C GLU A 197 -21.79 -5.64 -21.79
N LYS A 198 -21.52 -6.84 -21.26
CA LYS A 198 -21.55 -8.07 -22.05
C LYS A 198 -22.95 -8.42 -22.57
N GLU A 199 -23.97 -8.24 -21.73
CA GLU A 199 -25.37 -8.51 -22.12
C GLU A 199 -25.85 -7.57 -23.25
N LYS A 200 -25.27 -6.36 -23.38
CA LYS A 200 -25.58 -5.41 -24.46
C LYS A 200 -24.82 -5.67 -25.76
N ASP A 201 -23.64 -6.29 -25.68
CA ASP A 201 -22.86 -6.66 -26.87
C ASP A 201 -23.41 -7.95 -27.51
N ASP A 202 -24.22 -8.73 -26.77
CA ASP A 202 -24.84 -9.97 -27.21
C ASP A 202 -26.27 -9.78 -27.81
N GLU A 203 -26.86 -8.57 -27.73
CA GLU A 203 -28.15 -8.15 -28.35
C GLU A 203 -27.95 -7.41 -29.69
#